data_AF-A0A2D7Z471-F1
#
_entry.id   AF-A0A2D7Z471-F1
#
_cell.length_a   1.000
_cell.length_b   1.000
_cell.length_c   1.000
_cell.angle_alpha   90.00
_cell.angle_beta   90.00
_cell.angle_gamma   90.00
#
_symmetry.space_group_name_H-M   'P 1'
#
loop_
_entity.id
_entity.type
_entity.pdbx_description
1 polymer ?
#
loop_
_entity_poly.entity_id
_entity_poly.type
_entity_poly.pdbx_seq_one_letter_code
_entity_poly.pdbx_strand_id
1 'polypeptide(L)'
;MPRAPTKKKDRKAAQRGPKAGKKTTPKAAARKAPLGEGMVRQAPTEQTVPADQRPTITTILWTIYLNPADAPGQAVLRPHACLRDGRVLAGTRSWIRPTVADCRALIPKSAKRLNVADPDKTIQEVWMQNIGSGASAGDQTGR
;
A
#
# COMPACT_ATOMS: atom_id res chain seq x y z
N MET A 1 42.19 18.36 -28.85
CA MET A 1 42.31 17.17 -29.73
C MET A 1 40.92 16.65 -30.05
N PRO A 2 40.51 16.49 -31.33
CA PRO A 2 39.22 15.91 -31.67
C PRO A 2 39.37 14.41 -31.99
N ARG A 3 38.44 13.57 -31.53
CA ARG A 3 38.25 12.20 -32.07
C ARG A 3 36.76 11.92 -32.23
N ALA A 4 36.38 11.56 -33.46
CA ALA A 4 35.10 10.98 -33.85
C ALA A 4 35.37 9.57 -34.46
N PRO A 5 34.40 8.88 -35.10
CA PRO A 5 33.54 7.80 -34.56
C PRO A 5 33.77 6.42 -35.25
N THR A 6 33.11 5.32 -34.81
CA THR A 6 32.69 4.08 -35.58
C THR A 6 32.13 3.01 -34.61
N LYS A 7 30.86 2.58 -34.61
CA LYS A 7 30.04 1.66 -35.46
C LYS A 7 30.42 0.15 -35.49
N LYS A 8 29.49 -0.66 -34.91
CA LYS A 8 28.95 -2.01 -35.26
C LYS A 8 29.89 -3.19 -35.62
N LYS A 9 29.67 -4.37 -35.02
CA LYS A 9 28.94 -5.52 -35.65
C LYS A 9 28.94 -6.83 -34.83
N ASP A 10 27.78 -7.50 -34.87
CA ASP A 10 27.50 -8.94 -34.98
C ASP A 10 28.19 -9.99 -34.06
N ARG A 11 27.35 -10.75 -33.34
CA ARG A 11 27.39 -12.23 -33.41
C ARG A 11 26.03 -12.86 -33.11
N LYS A 12 25.47 -13.45 -34.17
CA LYS A 12 24.32 -14.36 -34.24
C LYS A 12 24.83 -15.79 -34.04
N ALA A 13 24.15 -16.60 -33.24
CA ALA A 13 24.19 -18.06 -33.36
C ALA A 13 22.83 -18.65 -32.97
N ALA A 14 22.19 -19.26 -33.97
CA ALA A 14 20.96 -20.04 -33.85
C ALA A 14 21.29 -21.50 -33.49
N GLN A 15 20.30 -22.27 -33.01
CA GLN A 15 19.83 -23.54 -33.60
C GLN A 15 18.77 -24.19 -32.67
N ARG A 16 17.50 -24.29 -33.13
CA ARG A 16 16.82 -25.42 -33.83
C ARG A 16 16.26 -26.50 -32.88
N GLY A 17 14.92 -26.64 -32.84
CA GLY A 17 14.20 -27.83 -32.34
C GLY A 17 14.37 -29.06 -33.26
N PRO A 18 13.66 -30.21 -33.09
CA PRO A 18 12.18 -30.26 -33.19
C PRO A 18 11.41 -31.42 -32.46
N LYS A 19 10.06 -31.31 -32.48
CA LYS A 19 8.99 -32.34 -32.65
C LYS A 19 8.59 -33.38 -31.56
N ALA A 20 7.33 -33.22 -31.13
CA ALA A 20 6.18 -34.17 -31.06
C ALA A 20 6.37 -35.70 -30.91
N GLY A 21 5.63 -36.32 -29.96
CA GLY A 21 5.31 -37.75 -30.02
C GLY A 21 4.58 -38.38 -28.80
N LYS A 22 3.26 -38.60 -28.95
CA LYS A 22 2.41 -39.73 -28.48
C LYS A 22 2.08 -39.96 -26.98
N LYS A 23 0.75 -40.14 -26.79
CA LYS A 23 -0.01 -40.66 -25.64
C LYS A 23 0.42 -42.09 -25.24
N THR A 24 0.43 -42.40 -23.94
CA THR A 24 -0.06 -43.67 -23.36
C THR A 24 -0.31 -43.51 -21.85
N THR A 25 -1.47 -43.99 -21.38
CA THR A 25 -1.92 -44.06 -19.98
C THR A 25 -1.36 -45.29 -19.27
N PRO A 26 -1.17 -45.25 -17.94
CA PRO A 26 -1.26 -46.44 -17.10
C PRO A 26 -2.58 -46.47 -16.30
N LYS A 27 -3.36 -47.49 -16.66
CA LYS A 27 -4.36 -48.28 -15.92
C LYS A 27 -4.54 -48.01 -14.42
N ALA A 28 -5.80 -47.85 -14.03
CA ALA A 28 -6.29 -47.72 -12.67
C ALA A 28 -5.87 -48.86 -11.73
N ALA A 29 -5.48 -48.50 -10.50
CA ALA A 29 -5.63 -49.34 -9.32
C ALA A 29 -6.63 -48.66 -8.39
N ALA A 30 -7.85 -49.21 -8.37
CA ALA A 30 -8.88 -48.82 -7.42
C ALA A 30 -8.39 -49.12 -6.00
N ARG A 31 -8.15 -48.07 -5.21
CA ARG A 31 -8.08 -48.19 -3.76
C ARG A 31 -9.46 -47.82 -3.20
N LYS A 32 -10.10 -48.82 -2.59
CA LYS A 32 -11.40 -48.71 -1.91
C LYS A 32 -11.41 -47.51 -0.98
N ALA A 33 -12.41 -46.64 -1.14
CA ALA A 33 -12.75 -45.62 -0.17
C ALA A 33 -13.32 -46.31 1.09
N PRO A 34 -12.91 -45.94 2.31
CA PRO A 34 -13.76 -46.17 3.45
C PRO A 34 -14.94 -45.20 3.33
N LEU A 35 -16.16 -45.74 3.20
CA LEU A 35 -17.38 -44.99 3.48
C LEU A 35 -17.33 -44.58 4.96
N GLY A 36 -16.98 -43.33 5.19
CA GLY A 36 -17.11 -42.63 6.46
C GLY A 36 -18.07 -41.47 6.26
N GLU A 37 -19.10 -41.44 7.09
CA GLU A 37 -20.27 -40.59 7.05
C GLU A 37 -19.98 -39.08 6.94
N GLY A 38 -20.91 -38.36 6.29
CA GLY A 38 -21.16 -36.95 6.57
C GLY A 38 -20.10 -35.97 6.07
N MET A 39 -19.99 -35.78 4.75
CA MET A 39 -19.35 -34.59 4.22
C MET A 39 -20.28 -33.39 4.44
N VAL A 40 -20.26 -32.85 5.67
CA VAL A 40 -20.87 -31.56 5.98
C VAL A 40 -20.09 -30.53 5.16
N ARG A 41 -20.68 -30.06 4.06
CA ARG A 41 -20.21 -28.84 3.39
C ARG A 41 -20.41 -27.69 4.39
N GLN A 42 -19.39 -27.39 5.20
CA GLN A 42 -19.35 -26.10 5.88
C GLN A 42 -19.32 -25.05 4.77
N ALA A 43 -20.44 -24.34 4.60
CA ALA A 43 -20.46 -23.09 3.87
C ALA A 43 -19.36 -22.19 4.46
N PRO A 44 -18.68 -21.36 3.66
CA PRO A 44 -17.81 -20.34 4.23
C PRO A 44 -18.70 -19.53 5.17
N THR A 45 -18.46 -19.62 6.47
CA THR A 45 -19.03 -18.66 7.41
C THR A 45 -18.50 -17.32 6.97
N GLU A 46 -19.32 -16.53 6.28
CA GLU A 46 -19.12 -15.09 6.15
C GLU A 46 -18.99 -14.57 7.57
N GLN A 47 -17.74 -14.35 7.98
CA GLN A 47 -17.43 -13.78 9.27
C GLN A 47 -17.77 -12.30 9.13
N THR A 48 -19.04 -11.96 9.37
CA THR A 48 -19.50 -10.59 9.46
C THR A 48 -18.79 -9.97 10.65
N VAL A 49 -17.66 -9.30 10.39
CA VAL A 49 -16.96 -8.50 11.39
C VAL A 49 -17.97 -7.46 11.88
N PRO A 50 -18.33 -7.47 13.18
CA PRO A 50 -19.23 -6.48 13.76
C PRO A 50 -18.80 -5.08 13.34
N ALA A 51 -19.73 -4.18 13.05
CA ALA A 51 -19.40 -2.83 12.60
C ALA A 51 -18.44 -2.11 13.57
N ASP A 52 -18.54 -2.41 14.87
CA ASP A 52 -17.69 -1.90 15.95
C ASP A 52 -16.24 -2.43 15.91
N GLN A 53 -15.97 -3.48 15.13
CA GLN A 53 -14.64 -4.07 14.92
C GLN A 53 -14.01 -3.66 13.59
N ARG A 54 -14.69 -2.84 12.78
CA ARG A 54 -14.09 -2.33 11.54
C ARG A 54 -12.99 -1.31 11.89
N PRO A 55 -11.80 -1.42 11.28
CA PRO A 55 -10.72 -0.48 11.53
C PRO A 55 -11.18 0.92 11.14
N THR A 56 -11.44 1.74 12.14
CA THR A 56 -11.89 3.12 11.95
C THR A 56 -10.66 4.02 12.02
N ILE A 57 -10.45 4.80 10.96
CA ILE A 57 -9.42 5.83 10.94
C ILE A 57 -9.91 6.98 11.82
N THR A 58 -9.13 7.34 12.83
CA THR A 58 -9.48 8.37 13.81
C THR A 58 -8.70 9.66 13.59
N THR A 59 -7.49 9.56 13.06
CA THR A 59 -6.61 10.70 12.78
C THR A 59 -5.79 10.50 11.50
N ILE A 60 -5.30 11.60 10.94
CA ILE A 60 -4.29 11.60 9.88
C ILE A 60 -3.05 12.32 10.40
N LEU A 61 -1.90 11.66 10.31
CA LEU A 61 -0.60 12.28 10.52
C LEU A 61 -0.05 12.79 9.19
N TRP A 62 0.21 14.07 9.12
CA TRP A 62 0.82 14.76 8.00
C TRP A 62 2.29 14.99 8.32
N THR A 63 3.16 14.17 7.74
CA THR A 63 4.60 14.22 8.02
C THR A 63 5.33 14.87 6.87
N ILE A 64 6.11 15.92 7.16
CA ILE A 64 6.99 16.56 6.20
C ILE A 64 8.40 16.00 6.39
N TYR A 65 8.91 15.38 5.34
CA TYR A 65 10.28 14.92 5.21
C TYR A 65 11.09 15.94 4.42
N LEU A 66 12.35 16.14 4.78
CA LEU A 66 13.33 16.92 4.02
C LEU A 66 14.46 16.00 3.58
N ASN A 67 14.78 16.06 2.30
CA ASN A 67 15.82 15.25 1.67
C ASN A 67 15.69 13.74 1.96
N PRO A 68 14.50 13.12 1.84
CA PRO A 68 14.38 11.68 2.00
C PRO A 68 15.09 10.96 0.85
N ALA A 69 15.49 9.71 1.06
CA ALA A 69 16.29 8.94 0.11
C ALA A 69 15.63 8.79 -1.28
N ASP A 70 14.30 8.75 -1.34
CA ASP A 70 13.53 8.64 -2.59
C ASP A 70 13.26 9.98 -3.29
N ALA A 71 13.54 11.12 -2.64
CA ALA A 71 13.45 12.45 -3.24
C ALA A 71 14.54 13.39 -2.72
N PRO A 72 15.81 13.18 -3.13
CA PRO A 72 16.93 14.01 -2.67
C PRO A 72 16.76 15.48 -3.06
N GLY A 73 17.11 16.38 -2.14
CA GLY A 73 17.04 17.84 -2.32
C GLY A 73 15.64 18.44 -2.29
N GLN A 74 14.60 17.65 -1.98
CA GLN A 74 13.21 18.11 -1.95
C GLN A 74 12.59 17.95 -0.56
N ALA A 75 11.48 18.64 -0.33
CA ALA A 75 10.57 18.36 0.77
C ALA A 75 9.44 17.43 0.30
N VAL A 76 9.02 16.48 1.13
CA VAL A 76 7.97 15.53 0.81
C VAL A 76 6.94 15.49 1.93
N LEU A 77 5.68 15.79 1.61
CA LEU A 77 4.56 15.59 2.52
C LEU A 77 3.98 14.20 2.33
N ARG A 78 3.91 13.41 3.39
CA ARG A 78 3.23 12.10 3.40
C ARG A 78 2.13 12.07 4.47
N PRO A 79 0.88 11.80 4.09
CA PRO A 79 -0.20 11.53 5.02
C PRO A 79 -0.13 10.06 5.47
N HIS A 80 -0.44 9.82 6.73
CA HIS A 80 -0.53 8.50 7.32
C HIS A 80 -1.84 8.39 8.09
N ALA A 81 -2.69 7.47 7.68
CA ALA A 81 -3.98 7.23 8.33
C ALA A 81 -3.74 6.41 9.60
N CYS A 82 -4.16 6.93 10.75
CA CYS A 82 -3.99 6.24 12.02
C CYS A 82 -5.32 5.66 12.47
N LEU A 83 -5.28 4.37 12.80
CA LEU A 83 -6.41 3.64 13.35
C LEU A 83 -6.55 3.91 14.85
N ARG A 84 -7.75 3.66 15.37
CA ARG A 84 -8.05 3.80 16.80
C ARG A 84 -7.13 2.96 17.71
N ASP A 85 -6.65 1.82 17.23
CA ASP A 85 -5.74 0.92 17.94
C ASP A 85 -4.27 1.35 17.87
N GLY A 86 -3.98 2.53 17.31
CA GLY A 86 -2.64 3.09 17.20
C GLY A 86 -1.85 2.60 15.99
N ARG A 87 -2.39 1.68 15.18
CA ARG A 87 -1.73 1.26 13.94
C ARG A 87 -1.74 2.39 12.92
N VAL A 88 -0.61 2.51 12.22
CA VAL A 88 -0.43 3.48 11.14
C VAL A 88 -0.56 2.77 9.81
N LEU A 89 -1.52 3.19 8.99
CA LEU A 89 -1.64 2.83 7.60
C LEU A 89 -0.89 3.88 6.77
N ALA A 90 0.17 3.46 6.09
CA ALA A 90 0.89 4.35 5.19
C ALA A 90 -0.06 4.87 4.10
N GLY A 91 -0.11 6.20 3.92
CA GLY A 91 -0.92 6.79 2.87
C GLY A 91 -0.37 6.45 1.48
N THR A 92 -1.26 6.34 0.51
CA THR A 92 -0.90 5.99 -0.88
C THR A 92 -0.38 7.17 -1.70
N ARG A 93 -0.50 8.42 -1.18
CA ARG A 93 -0.17 9.64 -1.93
C ARG A 93 0.86 10.48 -1.19
N SER A 94 1.99 10.76 -1.84
CA SER A 94 3.01 11.71 -1.37
C SER A 94 2.98 12.96 -2.25
N TRP A 95 3.29 14.11 -1.68
CA TRP A 95 3.48 15.36 -2.43
C TRP A 95 4.91 15.85 -2.29
N ILE A 96 5.61 15.93 -3.41
CA ILE A 96 6.97 16.49 -3.48
C ILE A 96 6.87 17.99 -3.75
N ARG A 97 7.61 18.79 -3.00
CA ARG A 97 7.68 20.24 -3.13
C ARG A 97 9.11 20.74 -2.95
N PRO A 98 9.45 21.92 -3.51
CA PRO A 98 10.77 22.51 -3.33
C PRO A 98 11.10 22.82 -1.87
N THR A 99 10.12 23.26 -1.07
CA THR A 99 10.36 23.69 0.32
C THR A 99 9.39 23.09 1.33
N VAL A 100 9.78 23.10 2.62
CA VAL A 100 8.92 22.73 3.75
C VAL A 100 7.69 23.65 3.84
N ALA A 101 7.83 24.94 3.50
CA ALA A 101 6.72 25.89 3.53
C ALA A 101 5.63 25.53 2.51
N ASP A 102 6.04 25.11 1.31
CA ASP A 102 5.11 24.65 0.26
C ASP A 102 4.36 23.38 0.68
N CYS A 103 5.04 22.45 1.37
CA CYS A 103 4.39 21.29 1.96
C CYS A 103 3.39 21.71 3.06
N ARG A 104 3.78 22.64 3.93
CA ARG A 104 2.92 23.12 5.02
C ARG A 104 1.62 23.76 4.49
N ALA A 105 1.68 24.45 3.34
CA ALA A 105 0.51 25.03 2.71
C ALA A 105 -0.55 24.00 2.27
N LEU A 106 -0.17 22.72 2.10
CA LEU A 106 -1.09 21.63 1.76
C LEU A 106 -1.74 20.99 2.99
N ILE A 107 -1.22 21.25 4.18
CA ILE A 107 -1.73 20.65 5.41
C ILE A 107 -3.08 21.29 5.76
N PRO A 108 -4.13 20.49 6.05
CA PRO A 108 -5.42 21.04 6.45
C PRO A 108 -5.32 21.95 7.66
N LYS A 109 -6.06 23.06 7.65
CA LYS A 109 -6.07 24.04 8.76
C LYS A 109 -6.54 23.45 10.09
N SER A 110 -7.30 22.35 10.08
CA SER A 110 -7.72 21.65 11.29
C SER A 110 -6.63 20.77 11.91
N ALA A 111 -5.50 20.58 11.22
CA ALA A 111 -4.38 19.83 11.76
C ALA A 111 -3.59 20.68 12.78
N LYS A 112 -3.09 20.03 13.83
CA LYS A 112 -2.25 20.63 14.86
C LYS A 112 -0.84 20.07 14.76
N ARG A 113 0.17 20.95 14.84
CA ARG A 113 1.57 20.51 14.87
C ARG A 113 1.84 19.74 16.16
N LEU A 114 2.48 18.59 16.05
CA LEU A 114 2.93 17.80 17.18
C LEU A 114 4.39 18.14 17.51
N ASN A 115 4.73 18.05 18.79
CA ASN A 115 6.11 18.01 19.23
C ASN A 115 6.53 16.55 19.40
N VAL A 116 7.52 16.09 18.62
CA VAL A 116 8.04 14.72 18.66
C VAL A 116 9.42 14.77 19.28
N ALA A 117 9.64 14.02 20.37
CA ALA A 117 10.84 14.16 21.21
C ALA A 117 12.14 13.68 20.54
N ASP A 118 12.06 12.82 19.53
CA ASP A 118 13.21 12.34 18.76
C ASP A 118 12.76 11.82 17.38
N PRO A 119 12.49 12.73 16.42
CA PRO A 119 12.09 12.33 15.08
C PRO A 119 13.29 11.80 14.29
N ASP A 120 13.02 10.94 13.30
CA ASP A 120 14.02 10.60 12.27
C ASP A 120 14.61 11.89 11.68
N LYS A 121 15.91 11.89 11.36
CA LYS A 121 16.64 13.08 10.89
C LYS A 121 16.05 13.72 9.63
N THR A 122 15.30 12.96 8.85
CA THR A 122 14.62 13.47 7.66
C THR A 122 13.27 14.10 7.99
N ILE A 123 12.66 13.79 9.13
CA ILE A 123 11.36 14.34 9.54
C ILE A 123 11.55 15.74 10.11
N GLN A 124 11.02 16.75 9.41
CA GLN A 124 11.07 18.14 9.86
C GLN A 124 9.85 18.52 10.71
N GLU A 125 8.66 18.05 10.31
CA GLU A 125 7.41 18.39 10.98
C GLU A 125 6.44 17.21 10.96
N VAL A 126 5.68 17.08 12.03
CA VAL A 126 4.53 16.16 12.11
C VAL A 126 3.32 16.97 12.54
N TRP A 127 2.22 16.80 11.83
CA TRP A 127 0.95 17.42 12.15
C TRP A 127 -0.13 16.36 12.28
N MET A 128 -1.06 16.53 13.21
CA MET A 128 -2.17 15.61 13.43
C MET A 128 -3.50 16.29 13.13
N GLN A 129 -4.28 15.68 12.25
CA GLN A 129 -5.66 16.05 11.99
C GLN A 129 -6.58 14.99 12.62
N ASN A 130 -7.48 15.42 13.50
CA ASN A 130 -8.56 14.57 13.98
C ASN A 130 -9.68 14.58 12.93
N ILE A 131 -10.09 13.40 12.46
CA ILE A 131 -11.17 13.27 11.48
C ILE A 131 -12.52 12.95 12.14
N GLY A 132 -12.51 12.58 13.42
CA GLY A 132 -13.70 12.24 14.19
C GLY A 132 -14.38 10.96 13.67
N SER A 133 -14.93 10.15 14.56
CA SER A 133 -15.90 9.12 14.17
C SER A 133 -17.23 9.83 13.87
N GLY A 134 -17.34 10.47 12.70
CA GLY A 134 -18.50 11.33 12.44
C GLY A 134 -18.51 11.95 11.05
N ALA A 135 -18.50 11.12 10.01
CA ALA A 135 -19.30 11.49 8.85
C ALA A 135 -20.75 11.56 9.34
N SER A 136 -21.33 12.75 9.29
CA SER A 136 -22.70 13.05 9.71
C SER A 136 -23.68 12.07 9.06
N ALA A 137 -24.15 11.08 9.82
CA ALA A 137 -25.49 10.53 9.67
C ALA A 137 -26.40 11.45 10.47
N GLY A 138 -26.68 12.64 9.92
CA GLY A 138 -27.30 13.72 10.66
C GLY A 138 -27.58 14.92 9.77
N ASP A 139 -28.30 14.68 8.68
CA ASP A 139 -29.06 15.74 8.00
C ASP A 139 -30.33 15.11 7.40
N GLN A 140 -31.24 14.73 8.28
CA GLN A 140 -32.69 14.78 8.04
C GLN A 140 -33.35 15.25 9.34
N THR A 141 -33.23 16.55 9.63
CA THR A 141 -34.35 17.29 10.23
C THR A 141 -35.50 17.19 9.21
N GLY A 142 -36.68 16.67 9.50
CA GLY A 142 -37.50 16.92 10.67
C GLY A 142 -38.51 18.03 10.37
N ARG A 143 -39.53 17.74 9.54
CA ARG A 143 -40.95 18.08 9.71
C ARG A 143 -41.77 17.74 8.47
#